data_AF-A0A1F8KI25-F1
#
_entry.id   AF-A0A1F8KI25-F1
#
_cell.length_a   1.000
_cell.length_b   1.000
_cell.length_c   1.000
_cell.angle_alpha   90.00
_cell.angle_beta   90.00
_cell.angle_gamma   90.00
#
_symmetry.space_group_name_H-M   'P 1'
#
loop_
_entity.id
_entity.type
_entity.pdbx_description
1 polymer ?
#
loop_
_entity_poly.entity_id
_entity_poly.type
_entity_poly.pdbx_seq_one_letter_code
_entity_poly.pdbx_strand_id
1 'polypeptide(L)'
;MQNLRGLKIAAIVLLTLAAACTPKAAMDQYESFDATQFSQPTQIDNEWFPLIPGTQLTFEGFTSSQGEQVPHQVIFTVTDLVKEIDGINNVVAWERDFSDGRLVEAELVFFAQADDGTVWSLGQYPEEYENGKIIDNPVWIHGIEEAQAGIFMQGDPQVGSESYSQGWGPAVEYTDRGQVSQDGQPVCVPFDCYEDILVIDETSLLEPDAHQLKYYAMGIGNIRVSWTGDDQTQETLELTDYIQLGSEAMAEVRAEALKLEASAYANSEDVYGKTKPATPAASMPAQSSSTGGKAEIVVYMADLGENALTELDFVAETAAAGGKMVSLPNNGDELDPPPENDPHVLFSVPVLSDTPYRCWVHLKVGAPKGKSQANVVWIQVSGAQDGAGNAAYQPGSASYLTAQGPTTEGWTWVSCDGEMGSTQSLISFNTAGEITVRLQAGAEGVGFDQFVLSSAQFLEEPPSAAIVEK
;
A
#
# COMPACT_ATOMS: atom_id res chain seq x y z
N MET A 1 27.91 23.18 5.89
CA MET A 1 28.77 23.95 4.94
C MET A 1 28.13 25.32 4.73
N GLN A 2 28.89 26.42 4.75
CA GLN A 2 28.33 27.77 4.63
C GLN A 2 27.84 28.07 3.21
N ASN A 3 26.59 28.55 3.10
CA ASN A 3 26.07 29.63 2.22
C ASN A 3 24.57 29.37 1.94
N LEU A 4 23.61 30.29 2.02
CA LEU A 4 23.61 31.75 2.19
C LEU A 4 22.18 32.20 2.60
N ARG A 5 22.04 32.86 3.76
CA ARG A 5 20.92 33.76 4.01
C ARG A 5 21.18 35.09 3.29
N GLY A 6 20.25 35.49 2.40
CA GLY A 6 19.77 36.87 2.27
C GLY A 6 20.15 37.66 1.03
N LEU A 7 19.13 38.28 0.39
CA LEU A 7 19.19 39.68 -0.06
C LEU A 7 17.79 40.30 -0.25
N LYS A 8 17.42 41.24 0.62
CA LYS A 8 16.35 42.23 0.37
C LYS A 8 16.93 43.36 -0.50
N ILE A 9 16.38 43.62 -1.68
CA ILE A 9 16.64 44.87 -2.44
C ILE A 9 15.34 45.46 -2.98
N ALA A 10 15.22 46.78 -2.78
CA ALA A 10 14.07 47.63 -3.11
C ALA A 10 13.88 47.86 -4.62
N ALA A 11 12.61 48.03 -5.00
CA ALA A 11 12.13 48.30 -6.34
C ALA A 11 12.66 49.62 -6.95
N ILE A 12 13.02 49.57 -8.24
CA ILE A 12 13.07 50.74 -9.15
C ILE A 12 12.17 50.44 -10.34
N VAL A 13 11.12 51.25 -10.49
CA VAL A 13 10.13 51.21 -11.56
C VAL A 13 10.74 51.79 -12.85
N LEU A 14 10.78 50.99 -13.92
CA LEU A 14 10.85 51.49 -15.30
C LEU A 14 9.60 51.03 -16.06
N LEU A 15 8.76 51.98 -16.46
CA LEU A 15 7.61 51.77 -17.34
C LEU A 15 8.08 51.53 -18.78
N THR A 16 7.76 50.37 -19.35
CA THR A 16 7.77 50.14 -20.80
C THR A 16 6.48 49.44 -21.24
N LEU A 17 5.93 49.89 -22.39
CA LEU A 17 4.60 49.57 -22.89
C LEU A 17 4.32 48.07 -23.04
N ALA A 18 3.21 47.63 -22.45
CA ALA A 18 2.67 46.29 -22.57
C ALA A 18 2.09 46.03 -23.98
N ALA A 19 2.61 45.00 -24.65
CA ALA A 19 1.81 44.25 -25.60
C ALA A 19 0.75 43.49 -24.80
N ALA A 20 -0.52 43.59 -25.21
CA ALA A 20 -1.62 42.85 -24.58
C ALA A 20 -1.45 41.36 -24.85
N CYS A 21 -0.68 40.69 -23.99
CA CYS A 21 -0.79 39.26 -23.78
C CYS A 21 -2.14 39.03 -23.11
N THR A 22 -3.00 38.22 -23.72
CA THR A 22 -4.13 37.61 -23.01
C THR A 22 -3.56 36.92 -21.78
N PRO A 23 -3.96 37.28 -20.54
CA PRO A 23 -3.43 36.60 -19.37
C PRO A 23 -3.82 35.13 -19.46
N LYS A 24 -2.82 34.24 -19.45
CA LYS A 24 -3.02 32.84 -19.10
C LYS A 24 -3.77 32.86 -17.77
N ALA A 25 -4.88 32.13 -17.64
CA ALA A 25 -5.55 32.00 -16.36
C ALA A 25 -4.49 31.61 -15.32
N ALA A 26 -4.44 32.33 -14.20
CA ALA A 26 -3.54 31.96 -13.12
C ALA A 26 -3.95 30.55 -12.69
N MET A 27 -3.00 29.62 -12.68
CA MET A 27 -3.25 28.28 -12.17
C MET A 27 -3.56 28.39 -10.68
N ASP A 28 -4.50 27.58 -10.21
CA ASP A 28 -4.84 27.54 -8.79
C ASP A 28 -3.61 27.07 -7.99
N GLN A 29 -3.38 27.70 -6.83
CA GLN A 29 -2.20 27.42 -6.00
C GLN A 29 -2.23 25.99 -5.44
N TYR A 30 -3.43 25.47 -5.20
CA TYR A 30 -3.73 24.13 -4.71
C TYR A 30 -5.14 23.73 -5.14
N GLU A 31 -5.41 22.43 -5.21
CA GLU A 31 -6.69 21.87 -5.63
C GLU A 31 -7.71 21.90 -4.48
N SER A 32 -8.99 21.80 -4.83
CA SER A 32 -10.06 21.74 -3.83
C SER A 32 -10.02 20.43 -3.07
N PHE A 33 -9.93 20.51 -1.74
CA PHE A 33 -9.98 19.37 -0.85
C PHE A 33 -11.38 19.23 -0.22
N ASP A 34 -11.96 18.02 -0.28
CA ASP A 34 -13.24 17.69 0.37
C ASP A 34 -13.06 16.48 1.29
N ALA A 35 -13.04 16.75 2.60
CA ALA A 35 -12.89 15.73 3.62
C ALA A 35 -14.01 14.67 3.63
N THR A 36 -15.15 14.91 2.96
CA THR A 36 -16.25 13.94 2.88
C THR A 36 -16.01 12.82 1.87
N GLN A 37 -14.98 12.92 1.03
CA GLN A 37 -14.60 11.91 0.03
C GLN A 37 -13.62 10.85 0.57
N PHE A 38 -13.50 10.72 1.89
CA PHE A 38 -12.52 9.84 2.54
C PHE A 38 -13.23 8.79 3.40
N SER A 39 -13.95 7.86 2.76
CA SER A 39 -14.70 6.83 3.50
C SER A 39 -13.80 5.75 4.09
N GLN A 40 -12.70 5.41 3.40
CA GLN A 40 -11.70 4.40 3.81
C GLN A 40 -10.27 4.90 3.60
N PRO A 41 -9.88 6.03 4.22
CA PRO A 41 -8.70 6.81 3.83
C PRO A 41 -7.35 6.11 4.02
N THR A 42 -7.29 5.10 4.89
CA THR A 42 -6.07 4.34 5.17
C THR A 42 -5.91 3.10 4.30
N GLN A 43 -6.90 2.78 3.46
CA GLN A 43 -6.77 1.74 2.44
C GLN A 43 -6.25 2.43 1.18
N ILE A 44 -4.92 2.46 1.06
CA ILE A 44 -4.25 3.13 -0.05
C ILE A 44 -3.81 2.06 -1.04
N ASP A 45 -4.72 1.70 -1.94
CA ASP A 45 -4.59 0.67 -2.97
C ASP A 45 -4.42 1.26 -4.38
N ASN A 46 -4.14 2.57 -4.49
CA ASN A 46 -3.83 3.24 -5.75
C ASN A 46 -2.81 2.44 -6.57
N GLU A 47 -3.14 2.18 -7.83
CA GLU A 47 -2.36 1.28 -8.70
C GLU A 47 -0.91 1.74 -8.89
N TRP A 48 -0.63 3.04 -8.82
CA TRP A 48 0.69 3.63 -9.03
C TRP A 48 1.43 3.98 -7.74
N PHE A 49 0.73 4.03 -6.60
CA PHE A 49 1.32 4.35 -5.30
C PHE A 49 0.62 3.59 -4.15
N PRO A 50 0.67 2.25 -4.14
CA PRO A 50 0.05 1.47 -3.09
C PRO A 50 0.87 1.58 -1.79
N LEU A 51 0.20 1.86 -0.66
CA LEU A 51 0.85 1.97 0.64
C LEU A 51 0.40 0.85 1.57
N ILE A 52 0.96 -0.33 1.36
CA ILE A 52 0.76 -1.51 2.21
C ILE A 52 1.68 -1.38 3.44
N PRO A 53 1.14 -1.42 4.68
CA PRO A 53 1.98 -1.39 5.88
C PRO A 53 3.08 -2.46 5.87
N GLY A 54 4.31 -2.02 6.11
CA GLY A 54 5.51 -2.84 6.07
C GLY A 54 6.18 -2.97 4.71
N THR A 55 5.64 -2.38 3.67
CA THR A 55 6.42 -2.15 2.44
C THR A 55 7.58 -1.21 2.76
N GLN A 56 8.80 -1.62 2.40
CA GLN A 56 10.00 -0.80 2.46
C GLN A 56 10.68 -0.79 1.10
N LEU A 57 10.95 0.41 0.60
CA LEU A 57 11.66 0.68 -0.64
C LEU A 57 13.01 1.31 -0.29
N THR A 58 14.09 0.77 -0.87
CA THR A 58 15.43 1.35 -0.76
C THR A 58 15.91 1.81 -2.13
N PHE A 59 16.19 3.09 -2.23
CA PHE A 59 16.73 3.73 -3.42
C PHE A 59 18.19 4.09 -3.21
N GLU A 60 19.01 3.88 -4.23
CA GLU A 60 20.41 4.29 -4.21
C GLU A 60 20.75 5.06 -5.47
N GLY A 61 21.69 6.00 -5.34
CA GLY A 61 22.20 6.78 -6.45
C GLY A 61 23.07 7.93 -5.98
N PHE A 62 22.87 9.12 -6.56
CA PHE A 62 23.75 10.26 -6.35
C PHE A 62 23.00 11.58 -6.38
N THR A 63 23.49 12.51 -5.57
CA THR A 63 23.23 13.95 -5.67
C THR A 63 24.52 14.69 -6.04
N SER A 64 24.43 15.96 -6.41
CA SER A 64 25.51 16.85 -6.75
C SER A 64 25.69 17.88 -5.64
N SER A 65 26.90 17.95 -5.08
CA SER A 65 27.27 19.00 -4.13
C SER A 65 28.55 19.66 -4.60
N GLN A 66 28.50 20.98 -4.85
CA GLN A 66 29.64 21.76 -5.37
C GLN A 66 30.22 21.19 -6.69
N GLY A 67 29.37 20.54 -7.50
CA GLY A 67 29.76 19.93 -8.77
C GLY A 67 30.43 18.56 -8.65
N GLU A 68 30.49 17.98 -7.45
CA GLU A 68 30.93 16.60 -7.22
C GLU A 68 29.72 15.70 -6.94
N GLN A 69 29.73 14.49 -7.49
CA GLN A 69 28.73 13.48 -7.16
C GLN A 69 28.98 12.92 -5.76
N VAL A 70 27.93 12.90 -4.95
CA VAL A 70 27.91 12.37 -3.59
C VAL A 70 26.94 11.20 -3.55
N PRO A 71 27.34 10.01 -3.04
CA PRO A 71 26.45 8.88 -2.88
C PRO A 71 25.23 9.25 -2.03
N HIS A 72 24.06 8.80 -2.47
CA HIS A 72 22.78 9.12 -1.88
C HIS A 72 21.93 7.86 -1.76
N GLN A 73 21.26 7.68 -0.63
CA GLN A 73 20.33 6.59 -0.39
C GLN A 73 19.08 7.12 0.30
N VAL A 74 17.91 6.70 -0.16
CA VAL A 74 16.63 7.00 0.46
C VAL A 74 15.95 5.70 0.85
N ILE A 75 15.45 5.62 2.08
CA ILE A 75 14.66 4.47 2.56
C ILE A 75 13.26 4.97 2.93
N PHE A 76 12.28 4.60 2.12
CA PHE A 76 10.87 4.87 2.35
C PHE A 76 10.20 3.64 2.97
N THR A 77 9.52 3.80 4.10
CA THR A 77 8.85 2.69 4.79
C THR A 77 7.42 3.06 5.14
N VAL A 78 6.46 2.27 4.66
CA VAL A 78 5.06 2.39 5.06
C VAL A 78 4.91 1.79 6.45
N THR A 79 4.57 2.61 7.45
CA THR A 79 4.41 2.12 8.82
C THR A 79 3.00 1.53 9.03
N ASP A 80 2.78 0.93 10.20
CA ASP A 80 1.44 0.54 10.66
C ASP A 80 0.78 1.59 11.57
N LEU A 81 1.32 2.82 11.55
CA LEU A 81 0.78 3.95 12.30
C LEU A 81 -0.23 4.72 11.45
N VAL A 82 -1.22 5.26 12.14
CA VAL A 82 -2.24 6.13 11.59
C VAL A 82 -2.23 7.45 12.35
N LYS A 83 -2.32 8.57 11.63
CA LYS A 83 -2.43 9.91 12.20
C LYS A 83 -3.68 10.63 11.71
N GLU A 84 -4.50 11.10 12.64
CA GLU A 84 -5.68 11.91 12.30
C GLU A 84 -5.26 13.36 12.02
N ILE A 85 -5.54 13.85 10.81
CA ILE A 85 -5.35 15.24 10.39
C ILE A 85 -6.67 15.72 9.82
N ASP A 86 -7.19 16.82 10.38
CA ASP A 86 -8.49 17.41 10.03
C ASP A 86 -9.66 16.41 9.93
N GLY A 87 -9.69 15.43 10.84
CA GLY A 87 -10.73 14.40 10.90
C GLY A 87 -10.53 13.20 9.96
N ILE A 88 -9.46 13.20 9.17
CA ILE A 88 -9.13 12.11 8.23
C ILE A 88 -7.95 11.32 8.81
N ASN A 89 -8.08 9.99 8.80
CA ASN A 89 -7.01 9.09 9.22
C ASN A 89 -6.02 8.88 8.06
N ASN A 90 -4.75 9.18 8.31
CA ASN A 90 -3.69 9.07 7.32
C ASN A 90 -2.76 7.91 7.66
N VAL A 91 -2.34 7.15 6.66
CA VAL A 91 -1.18 6.27 6.77
C VAL A 91 0.06 7.12 7.01
N VAL A 92 0.86 6.75 8.00
CA VAL A 92 2.15 7.39 8.27
C VAL A 92 3.23 6.64 7.50
N ALA A 93 3.90 7.31 6.57
CA ALA A 93 5.14 6.84 5.99
C ALA A 93 6.33 7.43 6.75
N TRP A 94 7.40 6.64 6.86
CA TRP A 94 8.66 7.06 7.46
C TRP A 94 9.76 7.01 6.41
N GLU A 95 10.31 8.18 6.09
CA GLU A 95 11.38 8.36 5.12
C GLU A 95 12.69 8.71 5.81
N ARG A 96 13.81 8.22 5.27
CA ARG A 96 15.16 8.49 5.75
C ARG A 96 16.08 8.74 4.56
N ASP A 97 16.70 9.90 4.54
CA ASP A 97 17.67 10.31 3.53
C ASP A 97 19.10 10.21 4.09
N PHE A 98 19.97 9.53 3.36
CA PHE A 98 21.39 9.40 3.64
C PHE A 98 22.27 9.97 2.53
N SER A 99 23.13 10.93 2.88
CA SER A 99 24.20 11.43 2.01
C SER A 99 25.58 11.00 2.52
N ASP A 100 26.39 10.39 1.64
CA ASP A 100 27.70 9.79 1.99
C ASP A 100 27.60 8.88 3.23
N GLY A 101 26.52 8.07 3.30
CA GLY A 101 26.23 7.14 4.39
C GLY A 101 25.87 7.78 5.73
N ARG A 102 25.56 9.09 5.77
CA ARG A 102 25.11 9.81 6.97
C ARG A 102 23.67 10.23 6.81
N LEU A 103 22.85 10.00 7.83
CA LEU A 103 21.48 10.50 7.89
C LEU A 103 21.51 12.03 7.81
N VAL A 104 20.92 12.58 6.75
CA VAL A 104 20.78 14.02 6.53
C VAL A 104 19.34 14.48 6.71
N GLU A 105 18.36 13.59 6.57
CA GLU A 105 16.97 13.88 6.90
C GLU A 105 16.24 12.62 7.39
N ALA A 106 15.31 12.79 8.32
CA ALA A 106 14.29 11.79 8.62
C ALA A 106 12.92 12.47 8.66
N GLU A 107 11.93 11.88 8.01
CA GLU A 107 10.64 12.51 7.81
C GLU A 107 9.46 11.57 8.09
N LEU A 108 8.40 12.11 8.68
CA LEU A 108 7.08 11.49 8.69
C LEU A 108 6.17 12.18 7.68
N VAL A 109 5.59 11.41 6.75
CA VAL A 109 4.64 11.92 5.75
C VAL A 109 3.27 11.29 5.96
N PHE A 110 2.20 12.06 5.74
CA PHE A 110 0.83 11.65 6.03
C PHE A 110 -0.01 11.55 4.75
N PHE A 111 -0.35 10.32 4.39
CA PHE A 111 -1.13 10.04 3.18
C PHE A 111 -2.53 9.52 3.48
N ALA A 112 -3.50 9.93 2.68
CA ALA A 112 -4.86 9.39 2.69
C ALA A 112 -5.37 9.22 1.26
N GLN A 113 -6.09 8.13 0.98
CA GLN A 113 -6.73 7.93 -0.32
C GLN A 113 -8.21 8.31 -0.28
N ALA A 114 -8.64 9.12 -1.26
CA ALA A 114 -10.03 9.47 -1.47
C ALA A 114 -10.79 8.34 -2.20
N ASP A 115 -12.12 8.38 -2.13
CA ASP A 115 -13.03 7.38 -2.72
C ASP A 115 -12.89 7.26 -4.25
N ASP A 116 -12.28 8.24 -4.92
CA ASP A 116 -12.01 8.24 -6.36
C ASP A 116 -10.63 7.67 -6.73
N GLY A 117 -9.89 7.15 -5.75
CA GLY A 117 -8.55 6.58 -5.93
C GLY A 117 -7.40 7.57 -5.80
N THR A 118 -7.68 8.87 -5.65
CA THR A 118 -6.64 9.90 -5.52
C THR A 118 -5.97 9.82 -4.15
N VAL A 119 -4.64 9.72 -4.13
CA VAL A 119 -3.84 9.76 -2.90
C VAL A 119 -3.45 11.21 -2.61
N TRP A 120 -3.82 11.69 -1.44
CA TRP A 120 -3.53 13.02 -0.93
C TRP A 120 -2.42 13.00 0.11
N SER A 121 -1.53 13.99 0.08
CA SER A 121 -0.61 14.32 1.17
C SER A 121 -1.24 15.41 2.03
N LEU A 122 -1.43 15.12 3.32
CA LEU A 122 -2.03 16.04 4.30
C LEU A 122 -0.97 16.74 5.16
N GLY A 123 0.31 16.48 4.91
CA GLY A 123 1.42 17.15 5.58
C GLY A 123 2.62 16.25 5.79
N GLN A 124 3.67 16.87 6.33
CA GLN A 124 4.91 16.19 6.65
C GLN A 124 5.62 16.83 7.85
N TYR A 125 6.47 16.05 8.50
CA TYR A 125 7.39 16.49 9.53
C TYR A 125 8.80 15.97 9.24
N PRO A 126 9.65 16.77 8.59
CA PRO A 126 11.07 16.47 8.40
C PRO A 126 11.88 16.96 9.60
N GLU A 127 12.96 16.25 9.90
CA GLU A 127 14.10 16.76 10.67
C GLU A 127 15.35 16.67 9.79
N GLU A 128 15.93 17.83 9.47
CA GLU A 128 17.19 17.92 8.75
C GLU A 128 18.36 17.89 9.72
N TYR A 129 19.41 17.14 9.40
CA TYR A 129 20.55 16.92 10.27
C TYR A 129 21.88 17.40 9.67
N GLU A 130 22.67 18.14 10.46
CA GLU A 130 24.09 18.36 10.20
C GLU A 130 24.92 17.89 11.39
N ASN A 131 25.86 16.98 11.15
CA ASN A 131 26.69 16.36 12.21
C ASN A 131 25.86 15.71 13.34
N GLY A 132 24.73 15.08 12.98
CA GLY A 132 23.84 14.37 13.92
C GLY A 132 23.03 15.29 14.84
N LYS A 133 22.87 16.56 14.46
CA LYS A 133 22.02 17.54 15.16
C LYS A 133 21.00 18.10 14.20
N ILE A 134 19.77 18.25 14.69
CA ILE A 134 18.70 18.90 13.95
C ILE A 134 19.12 20.35 13.66
N ILE A 135 19.08 20.73 12.38
CA ILE A 135 19.37 22.08 11.89
C ILE A 135 18.13 22.82 11.39
N ASP A 136 17.14 22.08 10.88
CA ASP A 136 15.85 22.59 10.46
C ASP A 136 14.77 21.50 10.59
N ASN A 137 13.51 21.91 10.56
CA ASN A 137 12.35 21.02 10.59
C ASN A 137 11.12 21.68 9.95
N PRO A 138 11.12 21.92 8.61
CA PRO A 138 10.09 22.65 7.87
C PRO A 138 8.75 21.89 7.77
N VAL A 139 8.10 21.74 8.91
CA VAL A 139 6.80 21.10 9.10
C VAL A 139 5.65 21.87 8.47
N TRP A 140 4.77 21.16 7.78
CA TRP A 140 3.46 21.68 7.38
C TRP A 140 2.39 20.61 7.54
N ILE A 141 1.19 21.02 7.96
CA ILE A 141 0.06 20.12 8.22
C ILE A 141 -1.22 20.80 7.73
N HIS A 142 -2.02 20.11 6.93
CA HIS A 142 -3.29 20.62 6.40
C HIS A 142 -4.17 21.23 7.51
N GLY A 143 -4.76 22.39 7.21
CA GLY A 143 -5.66 23.11 8.12
C GLY A 143 -4.93 23.93 9.19
N ILE A 144 -3.59 23.92 9.22
CA ILE A 144 -2.75 24.68 10.15
C ILE A 144 -1.87 25.65 9.35
N GLU A 145 -1.76 26.91 9.80
CA GLU A 145 -0.96 27.95 9.14
C GLU A 145 -1.24 28.11 7.64
N GLU A 146 -2.53 28.05 7.29
CA GLU A 146 -3.05 28.16 5.92
C GLU A 146 -2.62 27.02 4.98
N ALA A 147 -1.95 25.99 5.51
CA ALA A 147 -1.49 24.86 4.71
C ALA A 147 -2.66 24.04 4.15
N GLN A 148 -2.52 23.62 2.89
CA GLN A 148 -3.52 22.84 2.15
C GLN A 148 -2.95 21.48 1.76
N ALA A 149 -3.78 20.44 1.88
CA ALA A 149 -3.47 19.12 1.36
C ALA A 149 -3.30 19.20 -0.16
N GLY A 150 -2.43 18.37 -0.71
CA GLY A 150 -2.20 18.26 -2.15
C GLY A 150 -2.34 16.83 -2.64
N ILE A 151 -2.47 16.68 -3.95
CA ILE A 151 -2.57 15.38 -4.61
C ILE A 151 -1.14 14.84 -4.78
N PHE A 152 -0.81 13.75 -4.09
CA PHE A 152 0.47 13.08 -4.26
C PHE A 152 0.46 12.17 -5.51
N MET A 153 -0.63 11.41 -5.68
CA MET A 153 -0.85 10.54 -6.84
C MET A 153 -2.32 10.59 -7.25
N GLN A 154 -2.57 10.81 -8.55
CA GLN A 154 -3.94 10.80 -9.09
C GLN A 154 -4.51 9.38 -9.11
N GLY A 155 -5.83 9.22 -8.94
CA GLY A 155 -6.49 7.92 -9.06
C GLY A 155 -6.43 7.36 -10.49
N ASP A 156 -6.52 8.23 -11.48
CA ASP A 156 -6.41 7.90 -12.91
C ASP A 156 -5.49 8.95 -13.58
N PRO A 157 -4.15 8.77 -13.50
CA PRO A 157 -3.21 9.74 -14.03
C PRO A 157 -3.21 9.72 -15.57
N GLN A 158 -3.34 10.90 -16.18
CA GLN A 158 -3.48 11.05 -17.63
C GLN A 158 -2.39 11.96 -18.19
N VAL A 159 -1.64 11.46 -19.19
CA VAL A 159 -0.57 12.22 -19.85
C VAL A 159 -1.12 13.53 -20.42
N GLY A 160 -0.43 14.64 -20.14
CA GLY A 160 -0.82 15.96 -20.60
C GLY A 160 -1.94 16.61 -19.80
N SER A 161 -2.29 16.05 -18.63
CA SER A 161 -3.10 16.76 -17.64
C SER A 161 -2.43 18.06 -17.19
N GLU A 162 -3.21 18.98 -16.65
CA GLU A 162 -2.65 20.16 -15.97
C GLU A 162 -1.82 19.73 -14.75
N SER A 163 -0.84 20.55 -14.36
CA SER A 163 -0.09 20.30 -13.12
C SER A 163 -1.02 20.48 -11.92
N TYR A 164 -0.82 19.68 -10.88
CA TYR A 164 -1.54 19.73 -9.62
C TYR A 164 -0.58 20.02 -8.46
N SER A 165 -1.04 20.61 -7.36
CA SER A 165 -0.25 20.78 -6.14
C SER A 165 -0.11 19.45 -5.41
N GLN A 166 1.11 19.13 -4.98
CA GLN A 166 1.41 17.99 -4.11
C GLN A 166 1.36 18.37 -2.62
N GLY A 167 1.24 19.67 -2.34
CA GLY A 167 0.98 20.26 -1.04
C GLY A 167 1.20 21.76 -1.10
N TRP A 168 0.59 22.49 -0.17
CA TRP A 168 0.79 23.92 -0.02
C TRP A 168 1.08 24.25 1.43
N GLY A 169 2.33 24.58 1.75
CA GLY A 169 2.79 24.94 3.08
C GLY A 169 3.44 26.32 3.06
N PRO A 170 2.67 27.42 3.05
CA PRO A 170 3.20 28.76 2.77
C PRO A 170 4.12 29.28 3.88
N ALA A 171 3.95 28.80 5.12
CA ALA A 171 4.82 29.16 6.25
C ALA A 171 6.25 28.59 6.13
N VAL A 172 6.40 27.50 5.37
CA VAL A 172 7.66 26.80 5.11
C VAL A 172 8.05 26.82 3.63
N GLU A 173 7.36 27.65 2.84
CA GLU A 173 7.56 27.82 1.39
C GLU A 173 7.40 26.53 0.56
N TYR A 174 6.67 25.53 1.07
CA TYR A 174 6.36 24.29 0.35
C TYR A 174 5.31 24.54 -0.72
N THR A 175 5.66 24.35 -2.00
CA THR A 175 4.81 24.72 -3.14
C THR A 175 4.90 23.73 -4.31
N ASP A 176 5.23 22.49 -3.99
CA ASP A 176 5.52 21.45 -4.97
C ASP A 176 4.29 21.14 -5.82
N ARG A 177 4.53 20.88 -7.10
CA ARG A 177 3.53 20.54 -8.08
C ARG A 177 4.01 19.40 -8.94
N GLY A 178 3.12 18.43 -9.19
CA GLY A 178 3.33 17.34 -10.12
C GLY A 178 2.58 17.58 -11.43
N GLN A 179 3.14 17.13 -12.54
CA GLN A 179 2.46 17.02 -13.81
C GLN A 179 2.76 15.67 -14.44
N VAL A 180 1.72 14.97 -14.90
CA VAL A 180 1.93 13.72 -15.63
C VAL A 180 2.62 14.03 -16.96
N SER A 181 3.86 13.58 -17.07
CA SER A 181 4.73 13.70 -18.23
C SER A 181 4.68 12.42 -19.07
N GLN A 182 5.27 12.46 -20.26
CA GLN A 182 5.10 11.43 -21.29
C GLN A 182 5.45 10.00 -20.80
N ASP A 183 4.58 9.03 -21.10
CA ASP A 183 4.67 7.61 -20.70
C ASP A 183 5.38 6.72 -21.74
N GLY A 184 5.93 5.60 -21.27
CA GLY A 184 5.88 4.36 -22.04
C GLY A 184 7.19 3.83 -22.60
N GLN A 185 8.34 4.21 -22.04
CA GLN A 185 9.55 3.43 -22.28
C GLN A 185 9.78 2.48 -21.10
N PRO A 186 10.05 1.20 -21.38
CA PRO A 186 10.47 0.27 -20.35
C PRO A 186 11.68 0.81 -19.59
N VAL A 187 11.62 0.79 -18.27
CA VAL A 187 12.70 1.21 -17.38
C VAL A 187 13.20 0.00 -16.63
N CYS A 188 14.52 -0.22 -16.68
CA CYS A 188 15.20 -1.17 -15.82
C CYS A 188 15.95 -0.40 -14.75
N VAL A 189 15.75 -0.81 -13.51
CA VAL A 189 16.50 -0.40 -12.32
C VAL A 189 17.21 -1.63 -11.74
N PRO A 190 18.11 -1.48 -10.76
CA PRO A 190 18.80 -2.64 -10.19
C PRO A 190 17.86 -3.70 -9.60
N PHE A 191 16.69 -3.30 -9.10
CA PHE A 191 15.68 -4.21 -8.56
C PHE A 191 14.99 -5.06 -9.64
N ASP A 192 14.40 -4.44 -10.68
CA ASP A 192 13.72 -5.14 -11.79
C ASP A 192 13.55 -4.25 -13.04
N CYS A 193 12.98 -4.82 -14.11
CA CYS A 193 12.55 -4.12 -15.32
C CYS A 193 11.03 -4.05 -15.43
N TYR A 194 10.52 -2.87 -15.78
CA TYR A 194 9.09 -2.59 -15.88
C TYR A 194 8.75 -2.01 -17.25
N GLU A 195 7.62 -2.44 -17.82
CA GLU A 195 7.19 -2.03 -19.16
C GLU A 195 6.28 -0.79 -19.14
N ASP A 196 5.32 -0.77 -18.22
CA ASP A 196 4.34 0.32 -18.07
C ASP A 196 4.79 1.29 -16.97
N ILE A 197 5.22 2.48 -17.40
CA ILE A 197 5.84 3.49 -16.53
C ILE A 197 5.09 4.80 -16.61
N LEU A 198 4.59 5.23 -15.45
CA LEU A 198 4.07 6.58 -15.25
C LEU A 198 5.23 7.50 -14.87
N VAL A 199 5.35 8.65 -15.53
CA VAL A 199 6.34 9.68 -15.18
C VAL A 199 5.63 10.92 -14.67
N ILE A 200 5.99 11.37 -13.48
CA ILE A 200 5.55 12.65 -12.92
C ILE A 200 6.74 13.61 -12.97
N ASP A 201 6.54 14.74 -13.61
CA ASP A 201 7.45 15.89 -13.62
C ASP A 201 7.04 16.81 -12.47
N GLU A 202 7.92 16.94 -11.47
CA GLU A 202 7.73 17.70 -10.25
C GLU A 202 8.56 18.98 -10.27
N THR A 203 7.96 20.10 -9.89
CA THR A 203 8.59 21.42 -9.80
C THR A 203 7.95 22.25 -8.66
N SER A 204 8.47 23.43 -8.36
CA SER A 204 7.93 24.32 -7.34
C SER A 204 7.75 25.75 -7.84
N LEU A 205 6.97 26.56 -7.13
CA LEU A 205 6.84 27.99 -7.47
C LEU A 205 8.14 28.78 -7.24
N LEU A 206 8.99 28.30 -6.32
CA LEU A 206 10.26 28.93 -6.00
C LEU A 206 11.35 28.62 -7.03
N GLU A 207 11.32 27.42 -7.60
CA GLU A 207 12.32 26.91 -8.54
C GLU A 207 11.66 26.40 -9.83
N PRO A 208 10.98 27.27 -10.61
CA PRO A 208 10.16 26.86 -11.75
C PRO A 208 10.93 26.31 -12.94
N ASP A 209 12.27 26.44 -12.93
CA ASP A 209 13.16 25.91 -13.96
C ASP A 209 13.90 24.63 -13.47
N ALA A 210 13.71 24.22 -12.21
CA ALA A 210 14.24 22.97 -11.65
C ALA A 210 13.14 21.91 -11.62
N HIS A 211 13.48 20.71 -12.07
CA HIS A 211 12.51 19.64 -12.26
C HIS A 211 13.06 18.31 -11.79
N GLN A 212 12.28 17.60 -10.97
CA GLN A 212 12.52 16.20 -10.66
C GLN A 212 11.53 15.32 -11.45
N LEU A 213 12.03 14.27 -12.07
CA LEU A 213 11.23 13.28 -12.79
C LEU A 213 11.15 12.00 -11.95
N LYS A 214 9.96 11.69 -11.47
CA LYS A 214 9.67 10.46 -10.71
C LYS A 214 8.97 9.44 -11.58
N TYR A 215 9.56 8.25 -11.67
CA TYR A 215 9.06 7.13 -12.48
C TYR A 215 8.36 6.13 -11.56
N TYR A 216 7.13 5.78 -11.86
CA TYR A 216 6.30 4.88 -11.08
C TYR A 216 5.98 3.63 -11.89
N ALA A 217 6.09 2.47 -11.24
CA ALA A 217 5.63 1.20 -11.77
C ALA A 217 4.39 0.73 -11.01
N MET A 218 3.43 0.18 -11.75
CA MET A 218 2.17 -0.30 -11.21
C MET A 218 2.40 -1.39 -10.14
N GLY A 219 1.72 -1.27 -9.01
CA GLY A 219 1.83 -2.17 -7.86
C GLY A 219 3.08 -1.99 -7.00
N ILE A 220 4.05 -1.17 -7.44
CA ILE A 220 5.33 -0.97 -6.74
C ILE A 220 5.42 0.43 -6.13
N GLY A 221 5.02 1.47 -6.85
CA GLY A 221 5.29 2.85 -6.45
C GLY A 221 6.43 3.45 -7.27
N ASN A 222 7.13 4.42 -6.68
CA ASN A 222 8.30 5.03 -7.31
C ASN A 222 9.41 3.97 -7.49
N ILE A 223 9.99 3.91 -8.68
CA ILE A 223 11.11 3.02 -9.00
C ILE A 223 12.39 3.81 -9.32
N ARG A 224 12.26 5.09 -9.68
CA ARG A 224 13.40 5.92 -10.08
C ARG A 224 13.09 7.41 -9.91
N VAL A 225 14.12 8.16 -9.56
CA VAL A 225 14.18 9.62 -9.61
C VAL A 225 15.28 10.04 -10.58
N SER A 226 15.01 11.08 -11.36
CA SER A 226 16.02 11.80 -12.15
C SER A 226 15.65 13.27 -12.18
N TRP A 227 16.38 14.08 -12.94
CA TRP A 227 16.20 15.52 -12.97
C TRP A 227 16.30 16.08 -14.39
N THR A 228 15.77 17.28 -14.57
CA THR A 228 15.98 18.12 -15.76
C THR A 228 15.98 19.60 -15.37
N GLY A 229 16.36 20.47 -16.30
CA GLY A 229 16.43 21.91 -16.04
C GLY A 229 17.59 22.31 -15.12
N ASP A 230 17.35 23.30 -14.28
CA ASP A 230 18.34 23.98 -13.43
C ASP A 230 18.39 23.43 -11.98
N ASP A 231 18.04 22.15 -11.80
CA ASP A 231 18.16 21.45 -10.51
C ASP A 231 19.63 21.39 -10.06
N GLN A 232 19.93 22.02 -8.92
CA GLN A 232 21.27 22.09 -8.35
C GLN A 232 21.73 20.77 -7.74
N THR A 233 20.79 19.96 -7.26
CA THR A 233 21.04 18.66 -6.64
C THR A 233 21.32 17.61 -7.71
N GLN A 234 20.75 17.75 -8.90
CA GLN A 234 20.92 16.77 -9.98
C GLN A 234 20.67 15.33 -9.50
N GLU A 235 19.64 15.17 -8.65
CA GLU A 235 19.39 13.92 -7.95
C GLU A 235 19.04 12.78 -8.92
N THR A 236 19.70 11.65 -8.73
CA THR A 236 19.39 10.41 -9.43
C THR A 236 19.31 9.29 -8.41
N LEU A 237 18.20 8.59 -8.40
CA LEU A 237 17.95 7.47 -7.50
C LEU A 237 17.29 6.34 -8.28
N GLU A 238 17.68 5.11 -8.02
CA GLU A 238 17.07 3.91 -8.60
C GLU A 238 16.69 2.94 -7.48
N LEU A 239 15.54 2.29 -7.61
CA LEU A 239 15.09 1.28 -6.67
C LEU A 239 16.05 0.08 -6.73
N THR A 240 16.60 -0.25 -5.57
CA THR A 240 17.55 -1.35 -5.40
C THR A 240 16.98 -2.50 -4.58
N ASP A 241 16.05 -2.21 -3.68
CA ASP A 241 15.40 -3.22 -2.85
C ASP A 241 13.94 -2.85 -2.56
N TYR A 242 13.07 -3.86 -2.57
CA TYR A 242 11.66 -3.77 -2.23
C TYR A 242 11.32 -4.98 -1.36
N ILE A 243 10.97 -4.74 -0.10
CA ILE A 243 10.71 -5.81 0.86
C ILE A 243 9.41 -5.57 1.62
N GLN A 244 8.76 -6.67 1.98
CA GLN A 244 7.69 -6.68 2.97
C GLN A 244 8.31 -7.04 4.34
N LEU A 245 8.25 -6.11 5.27
CA LEU A 245 8.77 -6.29 6.61
C LEU A 245 7.93 -7.31 7.41
N GLY A 246 8.62 -8.20 8.12
CA GLY A 246 8.01 -9.06 9.13
C GLY A 246 7.62 -8.29 10.40
N SER A 247 6.84 -8.91 11.27
CA SER A 247 6.28 -8.26 12.47
C SER A 247 7.33 -7.70 13.45
N GLU A 248 8.48 -8.33 13.59
CA GLU A 248 9.58 -7.85 14.45
C GLU A 248 10.19 -6.55 13.89
N ALA A 249 10.57 -6.55 12.61
CA ALA A 249 11.09 -5.36 11.94
C ALA A 249 10.05 -4.22 11.91
N MET A 250 8.76 -4.55 11.75
CA MET A 250 7.69 -3.56 11.84
C MET A 250 7.55 -2.93 13.22
N ALA A 251 7.74 -3.71 14.29
CA ALA A 251 7.73 -3.16 15.64
C ALA A 251 8.89 -2.18 15.87
N GLU A 252 10.06 -2.44 15.28
CA GLU A 252 11.21 -1.53 15.32
C GLU A 252 10.95 -0.24 14.53
N VAL A 253 10.44 -0.36 13.30
CA VAL A 253 10.03 0.77 12.47
C VAL A 253 9.02 1.65 13.20
N ARG A 254 7.98 1.03 13.79
CA ARG A 254 6.97 1.73 14.57
C ARG A 254 7.58 2.49 15.75
N ALA A 255 8.52 1.87 16.46
CA ALA A 255 9.18 2.49 17.60
C ALA A 255 10.03 3.71 17.20
N GLU A 256 10.78 3.63 16.10
CA GLU A 256 11.59 4.75 15.61
C GLU A 256 10.71 5.87 15.00
N ALA A 257 9.65 5.54 14.28
CA ALA A 257 8.69 6.53 13.77
C ALA A 257 8.00 7.28 14.93
N LEU A 258 7.57 6.59 16.00
CA LEU A 258 7.00 7.23 17.19
C LEU A 258 8.01 8.07 17.97
N LYS A 259 9.30 7.74 17.89
CA LYS A 259 10.37 8.54 18.48
C LYS A 259 10.60 9.83 17.69
N LEU A 260 10.53 9.77 16.35
CA LEU A 260 10.54 10.97 15.51
C LEU A 260 9.28 11.83 15.78
N GLU A 261 8.11 11.22 15.93
CA GLU A 261 6.89 11.94 16.34
C GLU A 261 7.05 12.61 17.73
N ALA A 262 7.66 11.94 18.70
CA ALA A 262 7.92 12.54 20.01
C ALA A 262 8.85 13.76 19.89
N SER A 263 9.81 13.73 18.97
CA SER A 263 10.66 14.87 18.62
C SER A 263 9.84 15.98 17.94
N ALA A 264 8.91 15.64 17.05
CA ALA A 264 7.98 16.57 16.42
C ALA A 264 7.15 17.38 17.42
N TYR A 265 6.62 16.71 18.44
CA TYR A 265 5.90 17.38 19.53
C TYR A 265 6.77 18.36 20.32
N ALA A 266 8.09 18.13 20.41
CA ALA A 266 9.01 18.99 21.13
C ALA A 266 9.55 20.15 20.27
N ASN A 267 9.72 19.93 18.96
CA ASN A 267 10.36 20.89 18.06
C ASN A 267 9.36 21.70 17.21
N SER A 268 8.07 21.33 17.22
CA SER A 268 7.01 22.02 16.48
C SER A 268 5.74 22.15 17.33
N GLU A 269 5.81 22.86 18.45
CA GLU A 269 4.67 23.05 19.36
C GLU A 269 3.48 23.75 18.66
N ASP A 270 3.77 24.70 17.77
CA ASP A 270 2.77 25.56 17.11
C ASP A 270 2.13 24.93 15.85
N VAL A 271 2.70 23.87 15.28
CA VAL A 271 2.12 23.17 14.12
C VAL A 271 1.83 21.72 14.49
N TYR A 272 2.88 20.91 14.68
CA TYR A 272 2.71 19.49 15.00
C TYR A 272 2.04 19.27 16.36
N GLY A 273 2.37 20.11 17.35
CA GLY A 273 1.81 20.07 18.71
C GLY A 273 0.31 20.27 18.79
N LYS A 274 -0.32 20.78 17.73
CA LYS A 274 -1.78 20.92 17.61
C LYS A 274 -2.48 19.66 17.09
N THR A 275 -1.72 18.65 16.63
CA THR A 275 -2.24 17.40 16.06
C THR A 275 -2.43 16.32 17.13
N LYS A 276 -3.29 15.33 16.84
CA LYS A 276 -3.41 14.13 17.66
C LYS A 276 -2.21 13.20 17.43
N PRO A 277 -1.76 12.44 18.46
CA PRO A 277 -0.67 11.49 18.29
C PRO A 277 -1.02 10.40 17.27
N ALA A 278 -0.02 9.91 16.55
CA ALA A 278 -0.16 8.73 15.74
C ALA A 278 -0.40 7.51 16.65
N THR A 279 -1.19 6.57 16.16
CA THR A 279 -1.49 5.33 16.87
C THR A 279 -1.35 4.16 15.91
N PRO A 280 -0.88 3.00 16.36
CA PRO A 280 -0.97 1.78 15.57
C PRO A 280 -2.39 1.60 15.04
N ALA A 281 -2.56 1.23 13.78
CA ALA A 281 -3.88 1.02 13.17
C ALA A 281 -4.74 0.06 14.00
N ALA A 282 -4.13 -0.98 14.59
CA ALA A 282 -4.79 -1.95 15.48
C ALA A 282 -5.19 -1.40 16.86
N SER A 283 -4.77 -0.18 17.22
CA SER A 283 -4.99 0.46 18.53
C SER A 283 -5.87 1.71 18.48
N MET A 284 -6.35 2.08 17.29
CA MET A 284 -7.41 3.08 17.19
C MET A 284 -8.66 2.55 17.90
N PRO A 285 -9.26 3.29 18.85
CA PRO A 285 -10.64 3.04 19.19
C PRO A 285 -11.40 3.25 17.89
N ALA A 286 -12.08 2.22 17.39
CA ALA A 286 -12.89 2.29 16.17
C ALA A 286 -13.59 3.64 16.16
N GLN A 287 -13.18 4.54 15.26
CA GLN A 287 -13.93 5.76 15.04
C GLN A 287 -15.35 5.27 14.81
N SER A 288 -16.27 5.77 15.62
CA SER A 288 -17.66 5.37 15.61
C SER A 288 -18.31 5.87 14.31
N SER A 289 -17.92 5.28 13.18
CA SER A 289 -18.79 5.10 12.04
C SER A 289 -19.74 3.98 12.46
N SER A 290 -20.92 4.40 12.87
CA SER A 290 -22.03 3.51 13.16
C SER A 290 -22.56 2.88 11.86
N THR A 291 -21.76 2.02 11.24
CA THR A 291 -22.16 1.07 10.22
C THR A 291 -21.18 -0.10 10.27
N GLY A 292 -21.63 -1.25 10.80
CA GLY A 292 -20.94 -2.52 10.57
C GLY A 292 -20.81 -2.75 9.08
N GLY A 293 -19.62 -2.52 8.54
CA GLY A 293 -19.32 -2.69 7.13
C GLY A 293 -19.23 -4.18 6.84
N LYS A 294 -20.27 -4.73 6.23
CA LYS A 294 -20.20 -6.05 5.64
C LYS A 294 -19.31 -5.95 4.39
N ALA A 295 -18.25 -6.75 4.32
CA ALA A 295 -17.30 -6.79 3.21
C ALA A 295 -17.28 -8.16 2.51
N GLU A 296 -17.00 -8.13 1.21
CA GLU A 296 -16.64 -9.30 0.41
C GLU A 296 -15.16 -9.26 0.12
N ILE A 297 -14.43 -10.25 0.62
CA ILE A 297 -13.00 -10.39 0.34
C ILE A 297 -12.88 -11.52 -0.69
N VAL A 298 -12.42 -11.18 -1.89
CA VAL A 298 -12.26 -12.13 -3.00
C VAL A 298 -10.79 -12.20 -3.38
N VAL A 299 -10.20 -13.38 -3.23
CA VAL A 299 -8.82 -13.65 -3.63
C VAL A 299 -8.84 -14.53 -4.87
N TYR A 300 -8.25 -14.00 -5.94
CA TYR A 300 -8.06 -14.72 -7.18
C TYR A 300 -6.68 -15.37 -7.14
N MET A 301 -6.64 -16.70 -7.30
CA MET A 301 -5.35 -17.41 -7.35
C MET A 301 -4.48 -16.91 -8.50
N ALA A 302 -5.11 -16.43 -9.57
CA ALA A 302 -4.42 -15.85 -10.71
C ALA A 302 -3.60 -14.59 -10.38
N ASP A 303 -3.92 -13.89 -9.30
CA ASP A 303 -3.24 -12.66 -8.89
C ASP A 303 -2.07 -12.93 -7.92
N LEU A 304 -1.94 -14.16 -7.45
CA LEU A 304 -0.84 -14.56 -6.56
C LEU A 304 0.44 -14.83 -7.36
N GLY A 305 1.59 -14.55 -6.73
CA GLY A 305 2.91 -14.91 -7.25
C GLY A 305 3.26 -16.38 -6.98
N GLU A 306 4.24 -16.92 -7.71
CA GLU A 306 4.71 -18.31 -7.50
C GLU A 306 5.28 -18.55 -6.09
N ASN A 307 5.79 -17.50 -5.45
CA ASN A 307 6.25 -17.54 -4.06
C ASN A 307 5.15 -17.84 -3.03
N ALA A 308 3.88 -17.66 -3.39
CA ALA A 308 2.75 -18.04 -2.55
C ALA A 308 2.49 -19.55 -2.53
N LEU A 309 3.02 -20.30 -3.52
CA LEU A 309 2.75 -21.72 -3.72
C LEU A 309 3.89 -22.56 -3.13
N THR A 310 3.54 -23.60 -2.39
CA THR A 310 4.45 -24.66 -1.97
C THR A 310 3.99 -25.95 -2.63
N GLU A 311 4.82 -26.49 -3.54
CA GLU A 311 4.59 -27.76 -4.26
C GLU A 311 3.28 -27.83 -5.09
N LEU A 312 2.64 -26.69 -5.30
CA LEU A 312 1.52 -26.51 -6.22
C LEU A 312 1.98 -25.75 -7.46
N ASP A 313 1.24 -25.92 -8.55
CA ASP A 313 1.53 -25.24 -9.82
C ASP A 313 0.33 -24.41 -10.29
N PHE A 314 0.60 -23.33 -11.02
CA PHE A 314 -0.40 -22.67 -11.83
C PHE A 314 -0.68 -23.49 -13.10
N VAL A 315 -1.96 -23.80 -13.32
CA VAL A 315 -2.44 -24.58 -14.47
C VAL A 315 -3.39 -23.71 -15.29
N ALA A 316 -3.10 -23.56 -16.58
CA ALA A 316 -3.99 -22.85 -17.50
C ALA A 316 -5.35 -23.58 -17.59
N GLU A 317 -6.42 -22.86 -17.32
CA GLU A 317 -7.78 -23.38 -17.32
C GLU A 317 -8.73 -22.24 -17.70
N THR A 318 -9.33 -22.33 -18.89
CA THR A 318 -10.14 -21.25 -19.46
C THR A 318 -11.42 -20.97 -18.68
N ALA A 319 -11.90 -21.95 -17.92
CA ALA A 319 -13.06 -21.79 -17.06
C ALA A 319 -12.72 -21.17 -15.69
N ALA A 320 -11.44 -21.06 -15.35
CA ALA A 320 -10.98 -20.44 -14.12
C ALA A 320 -10.94 -18.90 -14.27
N ALA A 321 -11.19 -18.20 -13.17
CA ALA A 321 -11.00 -16.77 -13.07
C ALA A 321 -9.54 -16.40 -13.38
N GLY A 322 -9.33 -15.42 -14.27
CA GLY A 322 -7.98 -15.07 -14.75
C GLY A 322 -7.32 -16.12 -15.67
N GLY A 323 -8.06 -17.15 -16.12
CA GLY A 323 -7.58 -18.15 -17.08
C GLY A 323 -6.58 -19.16 -16.53
N LYS A 324 -6.34 -19.17 -15.21
CA LYS A 324 -5.49 -20.14 -14.52
C LYS A 324 -6.09 -20.53 -13.17
N MET A 325 -5.81 -21.75 -12.74
CA MET A 325 -6.10 -22.25 -11.39
C MET A 325 -4.81 -22.71 -10.71
N VAL A 326 -4.84 -22.87 -9.40
CA VAL A 326 -3.79 -23.61 -8.67
C VAL A 326 -4.21 -25.07 -8.55
N SER A 327 -3.28 -26.00 -8.79
CA SER A 327 -3.58 -27.43 -8.72
C SER A 327 -2.34 -28.28 -8.43
N LEU A 328 -2.59 -29.51 -7.97
CA LEU A 328 -1.59 -30.56 -7.78
C LEU A 328 -1.84 -31.71 -8.78
N PRO A 329 -0.84 -32.22 -9.52
CA PRO A 329 -1.01 -33.39 -10.39
C PRO A 329 -1.51 -34.62 -9.65
N ASN A 330 -2.41 -35.40 -10.26
CA ASN A 330 -2.97 -36.61 -9.64
C ASN A 330 -2.17 -37.89 -9.95
N ASN A 331 -1.39 -38.37 -8.98
CA ASN A 331 -0.67 -39.65 -9.05
C ASN A 331 -1.45 -40.80 -8.40
N GLY A 332 -2.42 -40.47 -7.56
CA GLY A 332 -3.33 -41.36 -6.87
C GLY A 332 -2.93 -41.64 -5.42
N ASP A 333 -2.06 -40.81 -4.87
CA ASP A 333 -1.60 -40.88 -3.49
C ASP A 333 -2.58 -40.18 -2.53
N GLU A 334 -2.33 -40.32 -1.23
CA GLU A 334 -3.10 -39.70 -0.16
C GLU A 334 -2.26 -38.54 0.40
N LEU A 335 -2.91 -37.40 0.63
CA LEU A 335 -2.31 -36.27 1.32
C LEU A 335 -2.75 -36.29 2.79
N ASP A 336 -1.89 -35.80 3.67
CA ASP A 336 -2.12 -35.76 5.10
C ASP A 336 -2.71 -34.39 5.49
N PRO A 337 -3.75 -34.35 6.35
CA PRO A 337 -4.31 -33.08 6.84
C PRO A 337 -3.30 -32.27 7.66
N PRO A 338 -3.54 -30.96 7.89
CA PRO A 338 -2.73 -30.22 8.84
C PRO A 338 -2.67 -30.91 10.22
N PRO A 339 -1.55 -30.80 10.97
CA PRO A 339 -0.48 -29.81 10.83
C PRO A 339 0.62 -30.17 9.81
N GLU A 340 0.52 -31.31 9.13
CA GLU A 340 1.47 -31.74 8.11
C GLU A 340 1.61 -30.66 7.01
N ASN A 341 2.86 -30.42 6.60
CA ASN A 341 3.16 -29.39 5.62
C ASN A 341 3.14 -29.96 4.21
N ASP A 342 1.93 -30.20 3.71
CA ASP A 342 1.66 -30.68 2.36
C ASP A 342 1.45 -29.51 1.37
N PRO A 343 1.32 -29.78 0.05
CA PRO A 343 1.21 -28.74 -0.96
C PRO A 343 0.11 -27.73 -0.64
N HIS A 344 0.47 -26.44 -0.60
CA HIS A 344 -0.43 -25.39 -0.12
C HIS A 344 -0.12 -24.02 -0.73
N VAL A 345 -1.08 -23.10 -0.59
CA VAL A 345 -0.96 -21.68 -0.94
C VAL A 345 -1.04 -20.84 0.33
N LEU A 346 -0.23 -19.79 0.43
CA LEU A 346 -0.28 -18.76 1.46
C LEU A 346 -0.57 -17.39 0.86
N PHE A 347 -1.51 -16.66 1.45
CA PHE A 347 -1.80 -15.27 1.10
C PHE A 347 -2.38 -14.53 2.30
N SER A 348 -2.35 -13.20 2.25
CA SER A 348 -2.92 -12.35 3.30
C SER A 348 -4.22 -11.69 2.83
N VAL A 349 -5.14 -11.47 3.77
CA VAL A 349 -6.35 -10.68 3.53
C VAL A 349 -6.70 -9.79 4.73
N PRO A 350 -7.31 -8.61 4.49
CA PRO A 350 -7.79 -7.74 5.57
C PRO A 350 -9.10 -8.26 6.15
N VAL A 351 -9.23 -8.29 7.47
CA VAL A 351 -10.47 -8.65 8.17
C VAL A 351 -10.87 -7.60 9.19
N LEU A 352 -12.15 -7.56 9.55
CA LEU A 352 -12.71 -6.73 10.59
C LEU A 352 -12.84 -7.52 11.90
N SER A 353 -12.63 -6.85 13.03
CA SER A 353 -12.89 -7.42 14.36
C SER A 353 -14.38 -7.67 14.57
N ASP A 354 -14.70 -8.68 15.39
CA ASP A 354 -16.06 -9.02 15.83
C ASP A 354 -17.07 -9.21 14.70
N THR A 355 -16.57 -9.46 13.49
CA THR A 355 -17.37 -9.66 12.29
C THR A 355 -17.38 -11.15 11.94
N PRO A 356 -18.55 -11.78 11.80
CA PRO A 356 -18.63 -13.15 11.35
C PRO A 356 -18.38 -13.23 9.84
N TYR A 357 -17.51 -14.14 9.45
CA TYR A 357 -17.19 -14.44 8.06
C TYR A 357 -17.54 -15.88 7.72
N ARG A 358 -18.04 -16.06 6.50
CA ARG A 358 -18.13 -17.35 5.83
C ARG A 358 -17.04 -17.46 4.77
N CYS A 359 -16.38 -18.60 4.76
CA CYS A 359 -15.36 -18.92 3.77
C CYS A 359 -15.95 -19.81 2.68
N TRP A 360 -15.61 -19.51 1.43
CA TRP A 360 -15.92 -20.31 0.25
C TRP A 360 -14.68 -20.53 -0.61
N VAL A 361 -14.61 -21.68 -1.27
CA VAL A 361 -13.61 -21.97 -2.31
C VAL A 361 -14.35 -22.31 -3.59
N HIS A 362 -13.95 -21.71 -4.71
CA HIS A 362 -14.38 -22.18 -6.03
C HIS A 362 -13.44 -23.31 -6.45
N LEU A 363 -13.95 -24.52 -6.29
CA LEU A 363 -13.19 -25.75 -6.34
C LEU A 363 -13.43 -26.45 -7.68
N LYS A 364 -12.35 -26.90 -8.29
CA LYS A 364 -12.36 -27.85 -9.40
C LYS A 364 -12.14 -29.26 -8.86
N VAL A 365 -13.21 -30.06 -8.89
CA VAL A 365 -13.14 -31.50 -8.65
C VAL A 365 -12.54 -32.18 -9.87
N GLY A 366 -11.36 -32.78 -9.68
CA GLY A 366 -10.66 -33.56 -10.71
C GLY A 366 -11.12 -35.02 -10.76
N ALA A 367 -10.58 -35.78 -11.72
CA ALA A 367 -10.84 -37.21 -11.82
C ALA A 367 -10.22 -37.97 -10.63
N PRO A 368 -10.97 -38.86 -9.95
CA PRO A 368 -10.43 -39.65 -8.86
C PRO A 368 -9.41 -40.66 -9.41
N LYS A 369 -8.35 -40.92 -8.64
CA LYS A 369 -7.30 -41.86 -8.99
C LYS A 369 -6.69 -42.45 -7.73
N GLY A 370 -6.49 -43.76 -7.70
CA GLY A 370 -5.92 -44.42 -6.52
C GLY A 370 -6.73 -44.11 -5.26
N LYS A 371 -6.07 -43.52 -4.26
CA LYS A 371 -6.69 -43.05 -3.03
C LYS A 371 -7.28 -41.64 -3.15
N SER A 372 -6.75 -40.81 -4.04
CA SER A 372 -7.22 -39.44 -4.24
C SER A 372 -8.63 -39.40 -4.83
N GLN A 373 -9.52 -38.66 -4.17
CA GLN A 373 -10.83 -38.27 -4.70
C GLN A 373 -10.81 -36.90 -5.40
N ALA A 374 -9.66 -36.21 -5.43
CA ALA A 374 -9.44 -34.93 -6.12
C ALA A 374 -10.48 -33.84 -5.81
N ASN A 375 -11.01 -33.80 -4.58
CA ASN A 375 -12.19 -33.00 -4.25
C ASN A 375 -12.14 -32.33 -2.88
N VAL A 376 -10.97 -32.16 -2.27
CA VAL A 376 -10.87 -31.58 -0.92
C VAL A 376 -9.69 -30.63 -0.80
N VAL A 377 -9.91 -29.54 -0.08
CA VAL A 377 -8.91 -28.55 0.34
C VAL A 377 -9.11 -28.28 1.84
N TRP A 378 -8.02 -28.14 2.59
CA TRP A 378 -8.04 -27.78 4.00
C TRP A 378 -7.55 -26.35 4.20
N ILE A 379 -8.18 -25.64 5.13
CA ILE A 379 -7.99 -24.20 5.31
C ILE A 379 -7.59 -23.91 6.75
N GLN A 380 -6.52 -23.14 6.93
CA GLN A 380 -6.12 -22.56 8.20
C GLN A 380 -6.00 -21.05 8.07
N VAL A 381 -6.41 -20.31 9.09
CA VAL A 381 -6.52 -18.86 9.07
C VAL A 381 -5.95 -18.30 10.37
N SER A 382 -4.93 -17.45 10.28
CA SER A 382 -4.28 -16.89 11.47
C SER A 382 -5.24 -16.02 12.26
N GLY A 383 -5.28 -16.15 13.58
CA GLY A 383 -6.13 -15.34 14.45
C GLY A 383 -7.62 -15.68 14.39
N ALA A 384 -8.04 -16.67 13.60
CA ALA A 384 -9.44 -17.08 13.52
C ALA A 384 -9.97 -17.67 14.84
N GLN A 385 -11.23 -17.37 15.13
CA GLN A 385 -12.02 -17.94 16.21
C GLN A 385 -13.21 -18.71 15.65
N ASP A 386 -13.56 -19.82 16.30
CA ASP A 386 -14.78 -20.57 16.02
C ASP A 386 -16.05 -19.81 16.44
N GLY A 387 -17.23 -20.35 16.13
CA GLY A 387 -18.51 -19.75 16.52
C GLY A 387 -18.76 -19.66 18.03
N ALA A 388 -17.89 -20.24 18.86
CA ALA A 388 -17.91 -20.10 20.32
C ALA A 388 -16.86 -19.10 20.84
N GLY A 389 -16.10 -18.45 19.96
CA GLY A 389 -15.07 -17.46 20.29
C GLY A 389 -13.72 -18.08 20.68
N ASN A 390 -13.55 -19.39 20.55
CA ASN A 390 -12.27 -20.04 20.86
C ASN A 390 -11.32 -19.91 19.68
N ALA A 391 -10.03 -19.68 19.93
CA ALA A 391 -9.01 -19.71 18.89
C ALA A 391 -8.99 -21.10 18.22
N ALA A 392 -9.18 -21.11 16.90
CA ALA A 392 -9.29 -22.33 16.10
C ALA A 392 -8.63 -22.12 14.74
N TYR A 393 -8.41 -23.22 14.02
CA TYR A 393 -7.97 -23.20 12.62
C TYR A 393 -6.63 -22.49 12.36
N GLN A 394 -5.75 -22.44 13.35
CA GLN A 394 -4.49 -21.70 13.24
C GLN A 394 -3.51 -22.42 12.30
N PRO A 395 -2.76 -21.70 11.43
CA PRO A 395 -1.73 -22.30 10.60
C PRO A 395 -0.72 -23.12 11.42
N GLY A 396 -0.40 -24.32 10.93
CA GLY A 396 0.51 -25.25 11.60
C GLY A 396 -0.09 -25.98 12.82
N SER A 397 -1.38 -25.80 13.10
CA SER A 397 -2.12 -26.60 14.09
C SER A 397 -2.80 -27.81 13.43
N ALA A 398 -3.31 -28.74 14.25
CA ALA A 398 -4.16 -29.84 13.79
C ALA A 398 -5.63 -29.43 13.56
N SER A 399 -5.96 -28.15 13.76
CA SER A 399 -7.29 -27.60 13.55
C SER A 399 -7.34 -26.91 12.19
N TYR A 400 -8.35 -27.22 11.40
CA TYR A 400 -8.55 -26.68 10.06
C TYR A 400 -10.03 -26.73 9.66
N LEU A 401 -10.42 -25.90 8.71
CA LEU A 401 -11.68 -26.00 7.98
C LEU A 401 -11.48 -26.92 6.76
N THR A 402 -12.56 -27.50 6.25
CA THR A 402 -12.58 -28.39 5.10
C THR A 402 -13.53 -27.85 4.04
N ALA A 403 -12.99 -27.61 2.85
CA ALA A 403 -13.75 -27.35 1.64
C ALA A 403 -13.88 -28.66 0.84
N GLN A 404 -15.01 -29.34 1.00
CA GLN A 404 -15.25 -30.66 0.40
C GLN A 404 -16.19 -30.55 -0.80
N GLY A 405 -15.67 -30.79 -2.00
CA GLY A 405 -16.44 -30.89 -3.24
C GLY A 405 -17.22 -32.19 -3.38
N PRO A 406 -18.16 -32.24 -4.34
CA PRO A 406 -18.90 -33.44 -4.67
C PRO A 406 -17.96 -34.53 -5.23
N THR A 407 -18.50 -35.74 -5.42
CA THR A 407 -17.77 -36.84 -6.09
C THR A 407 -17.82 -36.74 -7.61
N THR A 408 -18.51 -35.74 -8.15
CA THR A 408 -18.65 -35.52 -9.59
C THR A 408 -17.63 -34.49 -10.03
N GLU A 409 -16.88 -34.81 -11.08
CA GLU A 409 -15.93 -33.88 -11.71
C GLU A 409 -16.61 -32.59 -12.17
N GLY A 410 -15.98 -31.44 -11.94
CA GLY A 410 -16.57 -30.16 -12.29
C GLY A 410 -16.17 -29.01 -11.38
N TRP A 411 -16.58 -27.81 -11.76
CA TRP A 411 -16.45 -26.61 -10.96
C TRP A 411 -17.63 -26.47 -10.01
N THR A 412 -17.37 -26.09 -8.77
CA THR A 412 -18.41 -25.84 -7.78
C THR A 412 -17.91 -24.92 -6.68
N TRP A 413 -18.81 -24.10 -6.12
CA TRP A 413 -18.54 -23.39 -4.87
C TRP A 413 -18.78 -24.33 -3.69
N VAL A 414 -17.82 -24.39 -2.79
CA VAL A 414 -17.88 -25.21 -1.57
C VAL A 414 -17.61 -24.35 -0.35
N SER A 415 -18.39 -24.56 0.72
CA SER A 415 -18.17 -23.91 2.01
C SER A 415 -16.93 -24.47 2.68
N CYS A 416 -16.22 -23.63 3.43
CA CYS A 416 -15.18 -24.07 4.35
C CYS A 416 -15.84 -24.41 5.68
N ASP A 417 -16.15 -25.69 5.89
CA ASP A 417 -16.85 -26.16 7.08
C ASP A 417 -15.87 -26.74 8.11
N GLY A 418 -16.21 -26.69 9.40
CA GLY A 418 -15.45 -27.37 10.46
C GLY A 418 -15.57 -28.89 10.36
N GLU A 419 -15.48 -29.60 11.48
CA GLU A 419 -15.59 -31.07 11.50
C GLU A 419 -16.79 -31.60 10.68
N MET A 420 -16.59 -32.75 10.01
CA MET A 420 -17.58 -33.37 9.12
C MET A 420 -19.00 -33.33 9.70
N GLY A 421 -19.86 -32.51 9.08
CA GLY A 421 -21.27 -32.35 9.45
C GLY A 421 -21.64 -31.00 10.07
N SER A 422 -20.68 -30.11 10.34
CA SER A 422 -20.95 -28.74 10.81
C SER A 422 -21.15 -27.76 9.63
N THR A 423 -22.38 -27.63 9.14
CA THR A 423 -22.71 -26.81 7.95
C THR A 423 -22.82 -25.30 8.21
N GLN A 424 -22.32 -24.79 9.34
CA GLN A 424 -22.51 -23.39 9.78
C GLN A 424 -21.25 -22.78 10.41
N SER A 425 -20.07 -23.18 9.94
CA SER A 425 -18.82 -22.72 10.54
C SER A 425 -18.50 -21.30 10.09
N LEU A 426 -19.01 -20.32 10.82
CA LEU A 426 -18.56 -18.94 10.73
C LEU A 426 -17.27 -18.80 11.54
N ILE A 427 -16.33 -18.02 11.01
CA ILE A 427 -15.14 -17.60 11.74
C ILE A 427 -15.20 -16.11 12.05
N SER A 428 -14.55 -15.70 13.11
CA SER A 428 -14.43 -14.29 13.50
C SER A 428 -13.04 -13.99 14.03
N PHE A 429 -12.76 -12.72 14.25
CA PHE A 429 -11.45 -12.23 14.68
C PHE A 429 -11.63 -11.22 15.81
N ASN A 430 -10.80 -11.28 16.84
CA ASN A 430 -10.84 -10.29 17.94
C ASN A 430 -10.32 -8.92 17.50
N THR A 431 -9.48 -8.88 16.47
CA THR A 431 -8.78 -7.68 16.01
C THR A 431 -8.95 -7.55 14.51
N ALA A 432 -9.25 -6.35 14.04
CA ALA A 432 -9.18 -6.02 12.62
C ALA A 432 -7.71 -5.97 12.16
N GLY A 433 -7.46 -6.23 10.88
CA GLY A 433 -6.13 -6.18 10.28
C GLY A 433 -5.89 -7.31 9.28
N GLU A 434 -4.67 -7.40 8.78
CA GLU A 434 -4.24 -8.47 7.89
C GLU A 434 -4.13 -9.81 8.64
N ILE A 435 -4.69 -10.86 8.04
CA ILE A 435 -4.52 -12.24 8.47
C ILE A 435 -3.94 -13.07 7.34
N THR A 436 -3.26 -14.17 7.67
CA THR A 436 -2.76 -15.15 6.70
C THR A 436 -3.75 -16.29 6.55
N VAL A 437 -4.10 -16.61 5.30
CA VAL A 437 -4.85 -17.81 4.91
C VAL A 437 -3.87 -18.83 4.32
N ARG A 438 -4.00 -20.08 4.77
CA ARG A 438 -3.30 -21.24 4.24
C ARG A 438 -4.31 -22.21 3.63
N LEU A 439 -4.25 -22.40 2.31
CA LEU A 439 -5.05 -23.38 1.57
C LEU A 439 -4.18 -24.58 1.20
N GLN A 440 -4.35 -25.70 1.90
CA GLN A 440 -3.63 -26.95 1.64
C GLN A 440 -4.47 -27.87 0.77
N ALA A 441 -3.89 -28.42 -0.30
CA ALA A 441 -4.54 -29.46 -1.08
C ALA A 441 -4.79 -30.69 -0.18
N GLY A 442 -6.03 -31.16 -0.13
CA GLY A 442 -6.40 -32.35 0.64
C GLY A 442 -6.47 -33.63 -0.18
N ALA A 443 -6.38 -33.50 -1.51
CA ALA A 443 -6.29 -34.63 -2.42
C ALA A 443 -5.55 -34.21 -3.69
N GLU A 444 -4.69 -35.05 -4.22
CA GLU A 444 -4.06 -34.78 -5.52
C GLU A 444 -5.10 -34.65 -6.64
N GLY A 445 -4.87 -33.80 -7.63
CA GLY A 445 -5.82 -33.55 -8.72
C GLY A 445 -6.93 -32.56 -8.41
N VAL A 446 -7.01 -32.07 -7.18
CA VAL A 446 -7.88 -30.95 -6.85
C VAL A 446 -7.31 -29.65 -7.45
N GLY A 447 -8.20 -28.75 -7.86
CA GLY A 447 -7.83 -27.40 -8.27
C GLY A 447 -8.74 -26.35 -7.65
N PHE A 448 -8.32 -25.10 -7.62
CA PHE A 448 -9.12 -23.96 -7.18
C PHE A 448 -8.58 -22.66 -7.78
N ASP A 449 -9.47 -21.70 -8.04
CA ASP A 449 -9.14 -20.42 -8.69
C ASP A 449 -9.54 -19.19 -7.87
N GLN A 450 -10.49 -19.34 -6.95
CA GLN A 450 -10.97 -18.26 -6.10
C GLN A 450 -11.19 -18.72 -4.66
N PHE A 451 -10.86 -17.83 -3.73
CA PHE A 451 -11.19 -17.93 -2.32
C PHE A 451 -12.01 -16.70 -1.92
N VAL A 452 -13.10 -16.91 -1.19
CA VAL A 452 -13.96 -15.83 -0.71
C VAL A 452 -14.07 -15.90 0.80
N LEU A 453 -13.84 -14.77 1.45
CA LEU A 453 -14.15 -14.56 2.87
C LEU A 453 -15.22 -13.46 2.99
N SER A 454 -16.44 -13.89 3.23
CA SER A 454 -17.63 -13.05 3.12
C SER A 454 -18.25 -12.74 4.47
N SER A 455 -18.48 -11.46 4.74
CA SER A 455 -19.34 -11.01 5.86
C SER A 455 -20.67 -10.41 5.37
N ALA A 456 -20.93 -10.46 4.05
CA ALA A 456 -22.00 -9.72 3.40
C ALA A 456 -22.97 -10.60 2.57
N GLN A 457 -22.91 -10.47 1.26
CA GLN A 457 -23.67 -11.13 0.22
C GLN A 457 -23.54 -12.65 0.27
N PHE A 458 -22.34 -13.18 0.49
CA PHE A 458 -22.10 -14.64 0.52
C PHE A 458 -22.03 -15.21 1.94
N LEU A 459 -22.55 -14.48 2.94
CA LEU A 459 -22.51 -14.94 4.33
C LEU A 459 -23.37 -16.21 4.55
N GLU A 460 -24.43 -16.41 3.79
CA GLU A 460 -25.37 -17.53 3.97
C GLU A 460 -25.39 -18.50 2.77
N GLU A 461 -25.20 -17.97 1.57
CA GLU A 461 -25.24 -18.74 0.32
C GLU A 461 -23.96 -18.52 -0.48
N PRO A 462 -23.47 -19.55 -1.22
CA PRO A 462 -22.31 -19.38 -2.06
C PRO A 462 -22.61 -18.42 -3.21
N PRO A 463 -21.56 -17.88 -3.86
CA PRO A 463 -21.73 -17.20 -5.12
C PRO A 463 -22.47 -18.05 -6.16
N SER A 464 -23.42 -17.44 -6.87
CA SER A 464 -24.13 -18.09 -7.97
C SER A 464 -23.36 -18.04 -9.29
N ALA A 465 -22.47 -17.06 -9.44
CA ALA A 465 -21.59 -16.93 -10.59
C ALA A 465 -20.33 -17.77 -10.39
N ALA A 466 -19.79 -18.33 -11.48
CA ALA A 466 -18.53 -19.05 -11.42
C ALA A 466 -17.34 -18.13 -11.11
N ILE A 467 -17.44 -16.85 -11.48
CA ILE A 467 -16.46 -15.81 -11.19
C ILE A 467 -17.16 -14.75 -10.35
N VAL A 468 -16.57 -14.41 -9.20
CA VAL A 468 -17.04 -13.34 -8.32
C VAL A 468 -16.22 -12.11 -8.65
N GLU A 469 -16.81 -11.11 -9.31
CA GLU A 469 -16.13 -9.85 -9.64
C GLU A 469 -15.53 -9.19 -8.37
N LYS A 470 -14.37 -8.55 -8.55
CA LYS A 470 -13.64 -7.82 -7.48
C LYS A 470 -14.49 -6.71 -6.88
#